data_AF-A0A973I1M6-F1
#
_entry.id   AF-A0A973I1M6-F1
#
_cell.length_a   1.000
_cell.length_b   1.000
_cell.length_c   1.000
_cell.angle_alpha   90.00
_cell.angle_beta   90.00
_cell.angle_gamma   90.00
#
_symmetry.space_group_name_H-M   'P 1'
#
loop_
_entity.id
_entity.type
_entity.pdbx_description
1 polymer ?
#
loop_
_entity_poly.entity_id
_entity_poly.type
_entity_poly.pdbx_seq_one_letter_code
_entity_poly.pdbx_strand_id
1 'polypeptide(L)'
;MVKISKKIAKRFLDLSLNPVPVEYGSKAPKRMNHNLAIPLEELDNFNWSKMEIGVSTGFSSGSLEVLDFDLKNAEDPKMFMKEFDSLVPQNLLKRLVMQSTPSGGFHYIYRCDKIESNQKLARNKDGAATIETRGIGGYIKCYPSEGYNIVSEGSFDSIPYISESERNLLFTLARQKDELLQEDITSRLSDEDRDYLVRFPEYNNDERIGIEMLEDNGWTYHSENGDWYNMTRPNSDSGDLHGGYNLEGKFFQVFSTAQDTFHERRGYNNHAIFAELECGGNYKVAYGKLYDMGYGVDVDEEDEGDFKFLSTYEQENEYLEQLRKGEVPVGVSTGWHALDQNFKWKKNTFYFWLGLDNIGKSTLSASMTVASNVLHGYKWGIHSPEALVHTTRRNLLEAEAGKKVSDMSKAEKDDLIKSSRSNFYIISNDKHYTITDVLLKGKKLYERYGIDFLILDPFSFYSGSGSFTEDTDVLSKIRVFCQKYCSVVVVDHPFTQFTRTGKGDDGFLRIPRKYDASGGNSKANRCDDFICFHRVVNHPDSEIRRTMQVLVEKVKDKSTGGEPHQEGDWGELVYESKNGFLGYWDSEGNNPMYKVKSAREGVRETLRLMSPDEVF
;
A
#
# COMPACT_ATOMS: atom_id res chain seq x y z
N MET A 1 47.34 6.27 -28.87
CA MET A 1 47.04 6.74 -27.50
C MET A 1 47.55 8.16 -27.32
N VAL A 2 46.66 9.14 -27.17
CA VAL A 2 47.04 10.47 -26.68
C VAL A 2 47.36 10.31 -25.19
N LYS A 3 48.63 10.43 -24.80
CA LYS A 3 48.99 10.41 -23.38
C LYS A 3 48.46 11.69 -22.75
N ILE A 4 47.51 11.57 -21.82
CA ILE A 4 47.05 12.73 -21.04
C ILE A 4 48.25 13.28 -20.28
N SER A 5 48.45 14.59 -20.36
CA SER A 5 49.54 15.27 -19.66
C SER A 5 48.96 16.26 -18.66
N LYS A 6 49.74 16.60 -17.63
CA LYS A 6 49.41 17.69 -16.70
C LYS A 6 49.07 19.00 -17.44
N LYS A 7 49.69 19.25 -18.61
CA LYS A 7 49.38 20.43 -19.44
C LYS A 7 47.93 20.43 -19.93
N ILE A 8 47.36 19.27 -20.25
CA ILE A 8 45.95 19.15 -20.68
C ILE A 8 45.03 19.43 -19.50
N ALA A 9 45.29 18.84 -18.32
CA ALA A 9 44.49 19.12 -17.12
C ALA A 9 44.55 20.62 -16.73
N LYS A 10 45.73 21.25 -16.83
CA LYS A 10 45.87 22.69 -16.62
C LYS A 10 45.08 23.50 -17.65
N ARG A 11 45.10 23.09 -18.93
CA ARG A 11 44.31 23.73 -20.00
C ARG A 11 42.81 23.69 -19.71
N PHE A 12 42.29 22.62 -19.09
CA PHE A 12 40.89 22.57 -18.68
C PHE A 12 40.58 23.68 -17.66
N LEU A 13 41.42 23.87 -16.65
CA LEU A 13 41.25 24.96 -15.68
C LEU A 13 41.32 26.34 -16.35
N ASP A 14 42.25 26.53 -17.30
CA ASP A 14 42.34 27.79 -18.07
C ASP A 14 41.06 28.08 -18.88
N LEU A 15 40.28 27.04 -19.22
CA LEU A 15 38.99 27.11 -19.91
C LEU A 15 37.79 27.16 -18.94
N SER A 16 38.03 27.35 -17.64
CA SER A 16 37.00 27.29 -16.60
C SER A 16 36.24 25.95 -16.58
N LEU A 17 36.99 24.85 -16.77
CA LEU A 17 36.53 23.48 -16.65
C LEU A 17 37.30 22.79 -15.53
N ASN A 18 36.59 22.15 -14.62
CA ASN A 18 37.19 21.42 -13.49
C ASN A 18 37.59 19.99 -13.93
N PRO A 19 38.89 19.71 -14.15
CA PRO A 19 39.33 18.41 -14.63
C PRO A 19 39.19 17.34 -13.54
N VAL A 20 38.70 16.18 -13.94
CA VAL A 20 38.57 15.00 -13.08
C VAL A 20 39.61 13.97 -13.50
N PRO A 21 40.57 13.58 -12.64
CA PRO A 21 41.47 12.49 -12.93
C PRO A 21 40.70 11.17 -12.88
N VAL A 22 40.71 10.42 -13.99
CA VAL A 22 39.98 9.16 -14.14
C VAL A 22 40.96 8.00 -14.28
N GLU A 23 40.63 6.87 -13.67
CA GLU A 23 41.42 5.65 -13.81
C GLU A 23 41.38 5.12 -15.26
N TYR A 24 42.55 4.74 -15.79
CA TYR A 24 42.66 4.20 -17.14
C TYR A 24 41.81 2.94 -17.32
N GLY A 25 41.02 2.88 -18.39
CA GLY A 25 40.11 1.77 -18.68
C GLY A 25 38.87 1.71 -17.78
N SER A 26 38.64 2.73 -16.95
CA SER A 26 37.51 2.83 -16.02
C SER A 26 36.72 4.13 -16.24
N LYS A 27 35.56 4.21 -15.57
CA LYS A 27 34.75 5.42 -15.37
C LYS A 27 34.75 5.83 -13.89
N ALA A 28 35.75 5.42 -13.10
CA ALA A 28 35.87 5.79 -11.69
C ALA A 28 36.80 7.01 -11.52
N PRO A 29 36.37 8.07 -10.79
CA PRO A 29 37.23 9.20 -10.50
C PRO A 29 38.25 8.80 -9.44
N LYS A 30 39.52 9.23 -9.60
CA LYS A 30 40.55 9.03 -8.57
C LYS A 30 40.46 10.02 -7.42
N ARG A 31 39.74 11.13 -7.63
CA ARG A 31 39.50 12.17 -6.63
C ARG A 31 38.07 12.05 -6.09
N MET A 32 37.90 11.81 -4.79
CA MET A 32 36.56 11.65 -4.19
C MET A 32 35.70 12.92 -4.32
N ASN A 33 36.27 14.09 -4.06
CA ASN A 33 35.55 15.37 -4.13
C ASN A 33 35.54 15.99 -5.55
N HIS A 34 35.51 15.16 -6.59
CA HIS A 34 35.55 15.57 -8.01
C HIS A 34 34.56 16.68 -8.40
N ASN A 35 33.44 16.81 -7.70
CA ASN A 35 32.42 17.86 -7.90
C ASN A 35 32.89 19.27 -7.48
N LEU A 36 33.86 19.38 -6.58
CA LEU A 36 34.46 20.64 -6.15
C LEU A 36 35.62 21.02 -7.07
N ALA A 37 35.83 22.32 -7.26
CA ALA A 37 36.98 22.83 -8.02
C ALA A 37 38.29 22.24 -7.48
N ILE A 38 39.12 21.68 -8.36
CA ILE A 38 40.44 21.16 -8.01
C ILE A 38 41.43 22.31 -7.86
N PRO A 39 42.09 22.47 -6.69
CA PRO A 39 43.17 23.44 -6.54
C PRO A 39 44.33 23.13 -7.50
N LEU A 40 44.99 24.17 -8.02
CA LEU A 40 46.13 24.02 -8.93
C LEU A 40 47.26 23.16 -8.32
N GLU A 41 47.47 23.27 -7.01
CA GLU A 41 48.48 22.48 -6.27
C GLU A 41 48.11 21.00 -6.20
N GLU A 42 46.82 20.67 -6.17
CA GLU A 42 46.34 19.29 -6.08
C GLU A 42 46.53 18.53 -7.41
N LEU A 43 46.63 19.23 -8.55
CA LEU A 43 46.92 18.60 -9.85
C LEU A 43 48.23 17.80 -9.85
N ASP A 44 49.18 18.18 -8.99
CA ASP A 44 50.53 17.59 -8.92
C ASP A 44 50.55 16.24 -8.22
N ASN A 45 49.49 15.95 -7.46
CA ASN A 45 49.31 14.69 -6.76
C ASN A 45 48.91 13.55 -7.72
N PHE A 46 48.55 13.87 -8.97
CA PHE A 46 48.07 12.89 -9.95
C PHE A 46 49.10 12.63 -11.05
N ASN A 47 49.35 11.34 -11.31
CA ASN A 47 50.19 10.92 -12.44
C ASN A 47 49.38 10.88 -13.74
N TRP A 48 49.13 12.06 -14.32
CA TRP A 48 48.33 12.23 -15.55
C TRP A 48 48.77 11.36 -16.72
N SER A 49 50.05 11.01 -16.82
CA SER A 49 50.57 10.15 -17.90
C SER A 49 50.04 8.70 -17.88
N LYS A 50 49.43 8.29 -16.77
CA LYS A 50 48.81 6.98 -16.55
C LYS A 50 47.31 7.07 -16.26
N MET A 51 46.70 8.23 -16.52
CA MET A 51 45.31 8.50 -16.22
C MET A 51 44.57 8.97 -17.46
N GLU A 52 43.26 8.95 -17.36
CA GLU A 52 42.35 9.58 -18.30
C GLU A 52 41.76 10.85 -17.68
N ILE A 53 41.09 11.66 -18.49
CA ILE A 53 40.51 12.93 -18.07
C ILE A 53 38.99 12.93 -18.24
N GLY A 54 38.32 13.37 -17.19
CA GLY A 54 36.94 13.81 -17.23
C GLY A 54 36.82 15.29 -16.88
N VAL A 55 35.59 15.77 -16.86
CA VAL A 55 35.25 17.13 -16.43
C VAL A 55 34.03 17.07 -15.53
N SER A 56 34.11 17.74 -14.39
CA SER A 56 32.97 17.89 -13.48
C SER A 56 31.91 18.78 -14.12
N THR A 57 30.64 18.46 -13.94
CA THR A 57 29.52 19.27 -14.40
C THR A 57 28.98 20.12 -13.25
N GLY A 58 28.23 21.17 -13.58
CA GLY A 58 27.72 22.15 -12.62
C GLY A 58 28.61 23.39 -12.47
N PHE A 59 28.45 24.08 -11.34
CA PHE A 59 29.09 25.37 -11.07
C PHE A 59 30.63 25.34 -11.07
N SER A 60 31.25 24.21 -10.68
CA SER A 60 32.71 24.08 -10.66
C SER A 60 33.34 24.14 -12.05
N SER A 61 32.55 23.94 -13.10
CA SER A 61 32.95 24.09 -14.51
C SER A 61 32.13 25.16 -15.20
N GLY A 62 31.76 26.26 -14.51
CA GLY A 62 31.05 27.42 -15.07
C GLY A 62 29.65 27.09 -15.63
N SER A 63 28.87 26.36 -14.84
CA SER A 63 27.51 25.94 -15.19
C SER A 63 27.42 25.04 -16.42
N LEU A 64 28.42 24.15 -16.54
CA LEU A 64 28.43 23.09 -17.55
C LEU A 64 27.33 22.06 -17.26
N GLU A 65 26.54 21.70 -18.27
CA GLU A 65 25.57 20.60 -18.20
C GLU A 65 25.68 19.76 -19.47
N VAL A 66 25.38 18.47 -19.34
CA VAL A 66 25.52 17.51 -20.43
C VAL A 66 24.27 16.66 -20.53
N LEU A 67 23.77 16.46 -21.75
CA LEU A 67 22.87 15.34 -22.06
C LEU A 67 23.70 14.13 -22.48
N ASP A 68 23.59 13.06 -21.71
CA ASP A 68 24.31 11.80 -21.84
C ASP A 68 23.38 10.75 -22.47
N PHE A 69 23.68 10.37 -23.71
CA PHE A 69 22.94 9.38 -24.50
C PHE A 69 23.60 8.01 -24.36
N ASP A 70 23.01 7.12 -23.56
CA ASP A 70 23.51 5.76 -23.33
C ASP A 70 22.89 4.76 -24.32
N LEU A 71 23.34 4.86 -25.57
CA LEU A 71 22.70 4.15 -26.69
C LEU A 71 22.80 2.62 -26.66
N LYS A 72 23.63 2.02 -25.80
CA LYS A 72 23.62 0.56 -25.64
C LYS A 72 22.27 0.04 -25.08
N ASN A 73 21.47 0.93 -24.49
CA ASN A 73 20.15 0.62 -23.96
C ASN A 73 19.02 0.92 -24.98
N ALA A 74 19.34 1.45 -26.16
CA ALA A 74 18.40 1.70 -27.26
C ALA A 74 18.42 0.51 -28.24
N GLU A 75 17.24 0.13 -28.77
CA GLU A 75 17.10 -1.00 -29.69
C GLU A 75 17.80 -0.75 -31.04
N ASP A 76 17.60 0.43 -31.64
CA ASP A 76 18.37 0.91 -32.79
C ASP A 76 19.07 2.24 -32.44
N PRO A 77 20.36 2.18 -31.99
CA PRO A 77 21.15 3.36 -31.66
C PRO A 77 21.23 4.43 -32.74
N LYS A 78 21.31 4.01 -34.01
CA LYS A 78 21.51 4.94 -35.13
C LYS A 78 20.22 5.67 -35.45
N MET A 79 19.12 4.92 -35.49
CA MET A 79 17.80 5.50 -35.72
C MET A 79 17.40 6.41 -34.56
N PHE A 80 17.66 6.00 -33.31
CA PHE A 80 17.38 6.79 -32.11
C PHE A 80 18.02 8.19 -32.16
N MET A 81 19.33 8.27 -32.46
CA MET A 81 20.01 9.56 -32.57
C MET A 81 19.52 10.38 -33.76
N LYS A 82 19.35 9.74 -34.93
CA LYS A 82 18.86 10.41 -36.12
C LYS A 82 17.48 11.04 -35.89
N GLU A 83 16.59 10.33 -35.19
CA GLU A 83 15.29 10.85 -34.80
C GLU A 83 15.43 11.99 -33.81
N PHE A 84 16.18 11.82 -32.73
CA PHE A 84 16.35 12.89 -31.74
C PHE A 84 16.90 14.18 -32.37
N ASP A 85 17.95 14.07 -33.19
CA ASP A 85 18.56 15.20 -33.88
C ASP A 85 17.63 15.91 -34.86
N SER A 86 16.69 15.18 -35.47
CA SER A 86 15.72 15.80 -36.37
C SER A 86 14.69 16.66 -35.63
N LEU A 87 14.51 16.44 -34.31
CA LEU A 87 13.62 17.21 -33.47
C LEU A 87 14.25 18.51 -32.96
N VAL A 88 15.58 18.55 -32.86
CA VAL A 88 16.30 19.72 -32.34
C VAL A 88 16.43 20.78 -33.46
N PRO A 89 16.10 22.06 -33.20
CA PRO A 89 16.32 23.13 -34.17
C PRO A 89 17.76 23.15 -34.67
N GLN A 90 17.93 23.18 -35.99
CA GLN A 90 19.25 23.02 -36.64
C GLN A 90 20.26 24.09 -36.21
N ASN A 91 19.81 25.30 -35.89
CA ASN A 91 20.66 26.37 -35.36
C ASN A 91 21.18 26.06 -33.95
N LEU A 92 20.36 25.43 -33.10
CA LEU A 92 20.76 25.00 -31.76
C LEU A 92 21.69 23.80 -31.84
N LEU A 93 21.31 22.75 -32.59
CA LEU A 93 22.09 21.52 -32.72
C LEU A 93 23.52 21.79 -33.20
N LYS A 94 23.69 22.67 -34.19
CA LYS A 94 25.02 23.06 -34.71
C LYS A 94 25.90 23.80 -33.71
N ARG A 95 25.32 24.48 -32.72
CA ARG A 95 26.06 25.21 -31.68
C ARG A 95 26.59 24.29 -30.59
N LEU A 96 25.91 23.17 -30.33
CA LEU A 96 26.27 22.25 -29.25
C LEU A 96 27.65 21.63 -29.48
N VAL A 97 28.42 21.47 -28.40
CA VAL A 97 29.64 20.67 -28.43
C VAL A 97 29.26 19.22 -28.21
N MET A 98 29.62 18.34 -29.14
CA MET A 98 29.23 16.94 -29.11
C MET A 98 30.46 16.04 -29.14
N GLN A 99 30.47 15.02 -28.29
CA GLN A 99 31.45 13.94 -28.37
C GLN A 99 30.78 12.57 -28.45
N SER A 100 31.37 11.65 -29.22
CA SER A 100 31.04 10.22 -29.17
C SER A 100 31.73 9.54 -27.99
N THR A 101 31.13 8.47 -27.46
CA THR A 101 31.68 7.68 -26.35
C THR A 101 32.13 6.28 -26.81
N PRO A 102 32.99 5.57 -26.04
CA PRO A 102 33.47 4.24 -26.41
C PRO A 102 32.37 3.17 -26.52
N SER A 103 31.25 3.35 -25.81
CA SER A 103 30.10 2.44 -25.85
C SER A 103 29.12 2.75 -27.00
N GLY A 104 29.48 3.68 -27.89
CA GLY A 104 28.65 4.09 -29.03
C GLY A 104 27.64 5.20 -28.72
N GLY A 105 27.62 5.72 -27.49
CA GLY A 105 26.75 6.83 -27.07
C GLY A 105 27.30 8.21 -27.43
N PHE A 106 26.61 9.27 -26.99
CA PHE A 106 26.98 10.66 -27.25
C PHE A 106 26.80 11.54 -26.02
N HIS A 107 27.59 12.61 -25.92
CA HIS A 107 27.37 13.67 -24.95
C HIS A 107 27.10 14.98 -25.69
N TYR A 108 26.00 15.66 -25.38
CA TYR A 108 25.70 17.01 -25.87
C TYR A 108 25.99 17.99 -24.76
N ILE A 109 26.98 18.86 -24.99
CA ILE A 109 27.68 19.64 -23.97
C ILE A 109 27.38 21.13 -24.20
N TYR A 110 26.88 21.79 -23.16
CA TYR A 110 26.53 23.21 -23.18
C TYR A 110 26.66 23.83 -21.80
N ARG A 111 26.50 25.16 -21.73
CA ARG A 111 26.35 25.93 -20.50
C ARG A 111 24.97 26.57 -20.46
N CYS A 112 24.39 26.71 -19.29
CA CYS A 112 23.13 27.41 -19.05
C CYS A 112 23.20 28.13 -17.69
N ASP A 113 22.52 29.26 -17.55
CA ASP A 113 22.47 29.97 -16.26
C ASP A 113 21.66 29.18 -15.22
N LYS A 114 20.65 28.44 -15.68
CA LYS A 114 19.84 27.54 -14.86
C LYS A 114 20.19 26.09 -15.15
N ILE A 115 20.78 25.43 -14.15
CA ILE A 115 21.21 24.04 -14.18
C ILE A 115 20.68 23.30 -12.95
N GLU A 116 20.55 21.98 -13.06
CA GLU A 116 20.00 21.14 -12.00
C GLU A 116 20.94 19.97 -11.67
N SER A 117 20.61 19.15 -10.67
CA SER A 117 21.31 17.89 -10.44
C SER A 117 21.08 16.89 -11.58
N ASN A 118 21.83 15.79 -11.57
CA ASN A 118 21.64 14.69 -12.51
C ASN A 118 20.17 14.20 -12.49
N GLN A 119 19.59 14.03 -13.67
CA GLN A 119 18.22 13.56 -13.88
C GLN A 119 18.22 12.45 -14.92
N LYS A 120 17.38 11.44 -14.71
CA LYS A 120 17.05 10.49 -15.77
C LYS A 120 15.90 11.08 -16.59
N LEU A 121 16.12 11.32 -17.88
CA LEU A 121 15.13 11.96 -18.75
C LEU A 121 14.34 10.94 -19.57
N ALA A 122 14.99 9.87 -20.03
CA ALA A 122 14.35 8.81 -20.79
C ALA A 122 14.84 7.41 -20.38
N ARG A 123 13.94 6.42 -20.48
CA ARG A 123 14.23 5.00 -20.26
C ARG A 123 13.75 4.17 -21.43
N ASN A 124 14.32 2.97 -21.54
CA ASN A 124 13.74 1.89 -22.32
C ASN A 124 12.68 1.12 -21.50
N LYS A 125 11.99 0.16 -22.15
CA LYS A 125 10.99 -0.73 -21.52
C LYS A 125 11.49 -1.50 -20.28
N ASP A 126 12.79 -1.76 -20.16
CA ASP A 126 13.38 -2.44 -18.99
C ASP A 126 13.72 -1.46 -17.83
N GLY A 127 13.47 -0.16 -18.01
CA GLY A 127 13.77 0.90 -17.03
C GLY A 127 15.23 1.37 -17.03
N ALA A 128 16.06 0.87 -17.94
CA ALA A 128 17.43 1.34 -18.13
C ALA A 128 17.42 2.73 -18.79
N ALA A 129 18.31 3.63 -18.35
CA ALA A 129 18.35 4.99 -18.86
C ALA A 129 18.87 5.05 -20.30
N THR A 130 18.17 5.73 -21.20
CA THR A 130 18.62 6.00 -22.57
C THR A 130 19.15 7.42 -22.71
N ILE A 131 18.56 8.39 -21.98
CA ILE A 131 19.02 9.78 -21.89
C ILE A 131 19.05 10.22 -20.42
N GLU A 132 20.20 10.73 -19.97
CA GLU A 132 20.39 11.33 -18.64
C GLU A 132 20.98 12.74 -18.74
N THR A 133 20.83 13.53 -17.68
CA THR A 133 21.63 14.75 -17.50
C THR A 133 22.82 14.46 -16.60
N ARG A 134 23.95 15.10 -16.91
CA ARG A 134 25.07 15.29 -15.98
C ARG A 134 25.12 16.77 -15.66
N GLY A 135 24.59 17.12 -14.49
CA GLY A 135 24.45 18.48 -13.99
C GLY A 135 25.24 18.68 -12.70
N ILE A 136 24.69 19.41 -11.73
CA ILE A 136 25.35 19.69 -10.45
C ILE A 136 25.76 18.38 -9.75
N GLY A 137 27.04 18.29 -9.39
CA GLY A 137 27.60 17.14 -8.68
C GLY A 137 27.97 15.95 -9.56
N GLY A 138 27.64 16.00 -10.85
CA GLY A 138 28.04 15.01 -11.85
C GLY A 138 29.43 15.27 -12.44
N TYR A 139 29.83 14.35 -13.31
CA TYR A 139 30.96 14.54 -14.21
C TYR A 139 30.81 13.62 -15.42
N ILE A 140 31.52 13.94 -16.51
CA ILE A 140 31.67 13.04 -17.66
C ILE A 140 33.14 12.73 -17.90
N LYS A 141 33.43 11.53 -18.40
CA LYS A 141 34.71 11.27 -19.05
C LYS A 141 34.68 11.89 -20.46
N CYS A 142 35.76 12.53 -20.87
CA CYS A 142 35.72 13.39 -22.05
C CYS A 142 36.96 13.32 -22.92
N TYR A 143 36.84 13.86 -24.14
CA TYR A 143 37.98 14.10 -25.02
C TYR A 143 39.08 14.89 -24.26
N PRO A 144 40.39 14.54 -24.42
CA PRO A 144 40.96 13.55 -25.33
C PRO A 144 41.24 12.17 -24.70
N SER A 145 40.45 11.74 -23.71
CA SER A 145 40.53 10.36 -23.18
C SER A 145 40.26 9.32 -24.27
N GLU A 146 40.73 8.09 -24.04
CA GLU A 146 40.67 7.06 -25.08
C GLU A 146 39.22 6.68 -25.44
N GLY A 147 38.93 6.65 -26.74
CA GLY A 147 37.61 6.33 -27.28
C GLY A 147 36.57 7.46 -27.19
N TYR A 148 36.94 8.65 -26.70
CA TYR A 148 36.10 9.85 -26.76
C TYR A 148 36.58 10.77 -27.87
N ASN A 149 35.69 11.12 -28.80
CA ASN A 149 36.02 11.95 -29.97
C ASN A 149 35.02 13.08 -30.11
N ILE A 150 35.50 14.30 -30.39
CA ILE A 150 34.63 15.41 -30.77
C ILE A 150 34.03 15.13 -32.15
N VAL A 151 32.70 15.27 -32.27
CA VAL A 151 31.94 15.04 -33.50
C VAL A 151 31.18 16.29 -33.99
N SER A 152 31.22 17.38 -33.21
CA SER A 152 30.76 18.72 -33.59
C SER A 152 31.86 19.57 -34.22
N GLU A 153 31.50 20.72 -34.79
CA GLU A 153 32.47 21.74 -35.24
C GLU A 153 33.25 22.37 -34.07
N GLY A 154 32.61 22.55 -32.90
CA GLY A 154 33.22 23.09 -31.67
C GLY A 154 33.88 22.04 -30.77
N SER A 155 34.62 22.49 -29.75
CA SER A 155 35.32 21.66 -28.75
C SER A 155 35.19 22.26 -27.34
N PHE A 156 35.88 21.71 -26.34
CA PHE A 156 35.81 22.14 -24.93
C PHE A 156 36.27 23.59 -24.69
N ASP A 157 36.94 24.23 -25.64
CA ASP A 157 37.33 25.64 -25.59
C ASP A 157 36.25 26.61 -26.13
N SER A 158 35.16 26.08 -26.67
CA SER A 158 34.11 26.81 -27.39
C SER A 158 32.70 26.34 -27.00
N ILE A 159 32.54 25.82 -25.77
CA ILE A 159 31.25 25.34 -25.26
C ILE A 159 30.23 26.50 -25.24
N PRO A 160 29.09 26.38 -25.92
CA PRO A 160 28.12 27.46 -26.02
C PRO A 160 27.41 27.68 -24.68
N TYR A 161 27.05 28.93 -24.41
CA TYR A 161 25.89 29.21 -23.55
C TYR A 161 24.62 29.07 -24.39
N ILE A 162 23.66 28.29 -23.89
CA ILE A 162 22.31 28.21 -24.41
C ILE A 162 21.35 28.87 -23.41
N SER A 163 20.25 29.39 -23.92
CA SER A 163 19.18 29.97 -23.12
C SER A 163 18.42 28.89 -22.33
N GLU A 164 17.72 29.32 -21.28
CA GLU A 164 16.86 28.41 -20.50
C GLU A 164 15.76 27.77 -21.36
N SER A 165 15.23 28.48 -22.37
CA SER A 165 14.23 27.93 -23.29
C SER A 165 14.83 26.85 -24.20
N GLU A 166 16.01 27.10 -24.79
CA GLU A 166 16.74 26.10 -25.58
C GLU A 166 17.05 24.85 -24.73
N ARG A 167 17.44 25.01 -23.45
CA ARG A 167 17.64 23.89 -22.51
C ARG A 167 16.35 23.11 -22.26
N ASN A 168 15.26 23.82 -21.94
CA ASN A 168 13.97 23.20 -21.64
C ASN A 168 13.40 22.45 -22.85
N LEU A 169 13.64 22.97 -24.07
CA LEU A 169 13.31 22.28 -25.32
C LEU A 169 14.04 20.94 -25.40
N LEU A 170 15.37 20.90 -25.22
CA LEU A 170 16.13 19.66 -25.25
C LEU A 170 15.65 18.64 -24.21
N PHE A 171 15.31 19.10 -23.00
CA PHE A 171 14.80 18.23 -21.95
C PHE A 171 13.42 17.68 -22.26
N THR A 172 12.56 18.49 -22.87
CA THR A 172 11.22 18.08 -23.28
C THR A 172 11.32 17.01 -24.36
N LEU A 173 12.09 17.28 -25.42
CA LEU A 173 12.33 16.31 -26.50
C LEU A 173 12.93 15.00 -25.98
N ALA A 174 13.81 15.08 -24.96
CA ALA A 174 14.38 13.90 -24.34
C ALA A 174 13.32 13.09 -23.57
N ARG A 175 12.48 13.74 -22.75
CA ARG A 175 11.41 13.05 -22.00
C ARG A 175 10.36 12.42 -22.89
N GLN A 176 10.09 13.01 -24.04
CA GLN A 176 9.19 12.43 -25.05
C GLN A 176 9.71 11.10 -25.63
N LYS A 177 11.00 10.77 -25.42
CA LYS A 177 11.60 9.46 -25.76
C LYS A 177 11.60 8.46 -24.60
N ASP A 178 10.95 8.75 -23.47
CA ASP A 178 10.81 7.81 -22.35
C ASP A 178 9.73 6.76 -22.65
N GLU A 179 10.16 5.52 -22.92
CA GLU A 179 9.24 4.42 -23.28
C GLU A 179 8.33 4.00 -22.13
N LEU A 180 8.64 4.40 -20.89
CA LEU A 180 7.83 4.13 -19.70
C LEU A 180 6.92 5.30 -19.32
N LEU A 181 6.91 6.40 -20.08
CA LEU A 181 6.15 7.60 -19.73
C LEU A 181 4.65 7.33 -19.63
N GLN A 182 4.08 6.60 -20.59
CA GLN A 182 2.66 6.30 -20.62
C GLN A 182 2.24 5.37 -19.47
N GLU A 183 3.06 4.37 -19.15
CA GLU A 183 2.83 3.48 -17.99
C GLU A 183 2.92 4.24 -16.67
N ASP A 184 3.90 5.14 -16.53
CA ASP A 184 4.06 6.01 -15.37
C ASP A 184 2.86 6.95 -15.18
N ILE A 185 2.33 7.51 -16.27
CA ILE A 185 1.13 8.36 -16.22
C ILE A 185 -0.09 7.51 -15.82
N THR A 186 -0.30 6.38 -16.47
CA THR A 186 -1.45 5.49 -16.22
C THR A 186 -1.43 4.94 -14.79
N SER A 187 -0.27 4.57 -14.27
CA SER A 187 -0.10 4.08 -12.89
C SER A 187 -0.32 5.16 -11.83
N ARG A 188 -0.15 6.44 -12.17
CA ARG A 188 -0.38 7.59 -11.28
C ARG A 188 -1.80 8.16 -11.35
N LEU A 189 -2.62 7.71 -12.28
CA LEU A 189 -4.04 8.10 -12.34
C LEU A 189 -4.73 7.74 -11.03
N SER A 190 -5.44 8.71 -10.45
CA SER A 190 -6.31 8.47 -9.30
C SER A 190 -7.45 7.53 -9.66
N ASP A 191 -8.12 6.96 -8.66
CA ASP A 191 -9.32 6.15 -8.89
C ASP A 191 -10.42 6.99 -9.58
N GLU A 192 -10.53 8.29 -9.25
CA GLU A 192 -11.41 9.25 -9.91
C GLU A 192 -11.05 9.45 -11.39
N ASP A 193 -9.76 9.68 -11.72
CA ASP A 193 -9.32 9.84 -13.11
C ASP A 193 -9.60 8.56 -13.95
N ARG A 194 -9.48 7.38 -13.33
CA ARG A 194 -9.76 6.07 -13.96
C ARG A 194 -11.24 5.87 -14.21
N ASP A 195 -12.10 6.23 -13.25
CA ASP A 195 -13.55 6.19 -13.41
C ASP A 195 -14.01 7.10 -14.56
N TYR A 196 -13.49 8.34 -14.62
CA TYR A 196 -13.81 9.27 -15.70
C TYR A 196 -13.31 8.82 -17.08
N LEU A 197 -12.17 8.11 -17.16
CA LEU A 197 -11.70 7.52 -18.42
C LEU A 197 -12.73 6.56 -19.02
N VAL A 198 -13.37 5.74 -18.16
CA VAL A 198 -14.30 4.69 -18.59
C VAL A 198 -15.69 5.25 -18.88
N ARG A 199 -16.11 6.32 -18.19
CA ARG A 199 -17.44 6.94 -18.37
C ARG A 199 -17.57 7.86 -19.57
N PHE A 200 -16.46 8.35 -20.12
CA PHE A 200 -16.46 9.20 -21.32
C PHE A 200 -15.54 8.61 -22.41
N PRO A 201 -15.76 7.36 -22.86
CA PRO A 201 -14.83 6.66 -23.73
C PRO A 201 -14.76 7.32 -25.12
N GLU A 202 -15.88 7.80 -25.67
CA GLU A 202 -15.85 8.53 -26.96
C GLU A 202 -15.09 9.84 -26.83
N TYR A 203 -15.31 10.58 -25.74
CA TYR A 203 -14.67 11.87 -25.50
C TYR A 203 -13.16 11.73 -25.24
N ASN A 204 -12.75 10.75 -24.44
CA ASN A 204 -11.35 10.56 -24.06
C ASN A 204 -10.51 9.85 -25.13
N ASN A 205 -11.12 9.09 -26.04
CA ASN A 205 -10.38 8.35 -27.08
C ASN A 205 -10.21 9.13 -28.40
N ASP A 206 -10.88 10.28 -28.59
CA ASP A 206 -10.67 11.13 -29.76
C ASP A 206 -9.62 12.21 -29.47
N GLU A 207 -8.44 12.10 -30.09
CA GLU A 207 -7.36 13.08 -29.95
C GLU A 207 -7.76 14.49 -30.37
N ARG A 208 -8.69 14.63 -31.33
CA ARG A 208 -9.08 15.95 -31.86
C ARG A 208 -9.80 16.77 -30.82
N ILE A 209 -10.63 16.15 -29.99
CA ILE A 209 -11.35 16.83 -28.91
C ILE A 209 -10.37 17.53 -27.96
N GLY A 210 -9.32 16.83 -27.53
CA GLY A 210 -8.31 17.39 -26.63
C GLY A 210 -7.51 18.51 -27.27
N ILE A 211 -7.09 18.32 -28.52
CA ILE A 211 -6.30 19.31 -29.27
C ILE A 211 -7.12 20.57 -29.54
N GLU A 212 -8.32 20.45 -30.11
CA GLU A 212 -9.21 21.57 -30.42
C GLU A 212 -9.54 22.36 -29.14
N MET A 213 -9.79 21.68 -28.02
CA MET A 213 -10.07 22.34 -26.74
C MET A 213 -8.87 23.14 -26.21
N LEU A 214 -7.65 22.63 -26.38
CA LEU A 214 -6.43 23.37 -26.04
C LEU A 214 -6.29 24.60 -26.94
N GLU A 215 -6.52 24.45 -28.25
CA GLU A 215 -6.45 25.54 -29.24
C GLU A 215 -7.49 26.65 -28.98
N ASP A 216 -8.73 26.27 -28.69
CA ASP A 216 -9.81 27.20 -28.32
C ASP A 216 -9.48 28.00 -27.05
N ASN A 217 -8.67 27.40 -26.15
CA ASN A 217 -8.16 28.04 -24.94
C ASN A 217 -6.77 28.71 -25.14
N GLY A 218 -6.38 28.97 -26.39
CA GLY A 218 -5.24 29.80 -26.75
C GLY A 218 -3.88 29.09 -26.78
N TRP A 219 -3.84 27.76 -26.63
CA TRP A 219 -2.65 27.01 -27.00
C TRP A 219 -2.49 27.06 -28.52
N THR A 220 -1.25 27.08 -29.00
CA THR A 220 -0.98 27.18 -30.45
C THR A 220 -0.05 26.08 -30.89
N TYR A 221 -0.25 25.59 -32.12
CA TYR A 221 0.64 24.62 -32.74
C TYR A 221 2.09 25.10 -32.74
N HIS A 222 3.00 24.22 -32.32
CA HIS A 222 4.45 24.44 -32.41
C HIS A 222 5.09 23.49 -33.43
N SER A 223 4.90 22.19 -33.26
CA SER A 223 5.50 21.16 -34.11
C SER A 223 4.83 19.79 -33.91
N GLU A 224 5.17 18.80 -34.74
CA GLU A 224 4.77 17.40 -34.54
C GLU A 224 5.98 16.48 -34.61
N ASN A 225 6.02 15.47 -33.74
CA ASN A 225 7.07 14.44 -33.79
C ASN A 225 6.61 13.07 -33.24
N GLY A 226 6.48 12.10 -34.14
CA GLY A 226 5.94 10.78 -33.79
C GLY A 226 4.52 10.94 -33.27
N ASP A 227 4.27 10.46 -32.06
CA ASP A 227 2.95 10.54 -31.41
C ASP A 227 2.71 11.85 -30.66
N TRP A 228 3.54 12.88 -30.82
CA TRP A 228 3.37 14.14 -30.09
C TRP A 228 2.94 15.29 -31.00
N TYR A 229 1.80 15.87 -30.65
CA TYR A 229 1.33 17.16 -31.14
C TYR A 229 1.78 18.25 -30.16
N ASN A 230 2.83 18.98 -30.52
CA ASN A 230 3.52 19.90 -29.63
C ASN A 230 2.95 21.31 -29.73
N MET A 231 2.83 21.98 -28.58
CA MET A 231 2.12 23.24 -28.47
C MET A 231 2.87 24.28 -27.64
N THR A 232 2.66 25.55 -28.01
CA THR A 232 3.06 26.73 -27.26
C THR A 232 1.91 27.20 -26.39
N ARG A 233 2.21 27.53 -25.12
CA ARG A 233 1.21 27.98 -24.14
C ARG A 233 0.59 29.34 -24.53
N PRO A 234 -0.62 29.65 -24.04
CA PRO A 234 -1.23 30.97 -24.23
C PRO A 234 -0.36 32.11 -23.67
N ASN A 235 -0.43 33.28 -24.31
CA ASN A 235 0.26 34.51 -23.90
C ASN A 235 1.80 34.41 -23.81
N SER A 236 2.42 33.45 -24.51
CA SER A 236 3.88 33.38 -24.63
C SER A 236 4.36 34.14 -25.86
N ASP A 237 5.24 35.12 -25.67
CA ASP A 237 5.88 35.85 -26.77
C ASP A 237 7.08 35.09 -27.38
N SER A 238 7.51 33.99 -26.75
CA SER A 238 8.73 33.28 -27.17
C SER A 238 8.53 32.31 -28.32
N GLY A 239 7.29 31.83 -28.54
CA GLY A 239 7.02 30.75 -29.49
C GLY A 239 7.67 29.42 -29.14
N ASP A 240 8.12 29.21 -27.89
CA ASP A 240 8.80 27.97 -27.50
C ASP A 240 7.82 26.78 -27.31
N LEU A 241 8.38 25.58 -27.23
CA LEU A 241 7.67 24.37 -26.80
C LEU A 241 7.35 24.42 -25.30
N HIS A 242 6.07 24.32 -24.93
CA HIS A 242 5.62 24.36 -23.53
C HIS A 242 4.85 23.12 -23.09
N GLY A 243 4.17 22.44 -24.00
CA GLY A 243 3.36 21.26 -23.73
C GLY A 243 3.20 20.42 -25.00
N GLY A 244 2.66 19.21 -24.85
CA GLY A 244 2.34 18.37 -25.99
C GLY A 244 1.22 17.41 -25.68
N TYR A 245 0.38 17.15 -26.68
CA TYR A 245 -0.64 16.12 -26.65
C TYR A 245 -0.08 14.84 -27.28
N ASN A 246 -0.07 13.74 -26.53
CA ASN A 246 0.34 12.44 -27.03
C ASN A 246 -0.85 11.74 -27.71
N LEU A 247 -0.74 11.51 -29.02
CA LEU A 247 -1.75 10.96 -29.91
C LEU A 247 -2.01 9.46 -29.66
N GLU A 248 -1.00 8.69 -29.24
CA GLU A 248 -1.17 7.27 -28.93
C GLU A 248 -1.78 7.09 -27.52
N GLY A 249 -1.20 7.76 -26.53
CA GLY A 249 -1.60 7.68 -25.13
C GLY A 249 -2.81 8.53 -24.74
N LYS A 250 -3.31 9.38 -25.63
CA LYS A 250 -4.48 10.26 -25.45
C LYS A 250 -4.40 11.11 -24.18
N PHE A 251 -3.26 11.76 -23.98
CA PHE A 251 -3.07 12.68 -22.87
C PHE A 251 -2.26 13.90 -23.27
N PHE A 252 -2.58 15.02 -22.64
CA PHE A 252 -1.78 16.24 -22.67
C PHE A 252 -0.82 16.28 -21.49
N GLN A 253 0.39 16.79 -21.72
CA GLN A 253 1.36 17.03 -20.66
C GLN A 253 2.00 18.40 -20.84
N VAL A 254 2.09 19.15 -19.74
CA VAL A 254 2.80 20.43 -19.70
C VAL A 254 4.21 20.23 -19.13
N PHE A 255 5.17 20.88 -19.79
CA PHE A 255 6.59 20.82 -19.48
C PHE A 255 7.13 22.15 -18.91
N SER A 256 6.30 23.20 -18.90
CA SER A 256 6.67 24.55 -18.45
C SER A 256 6.00 24.94 -17.13
N THR A 257 6.78 25.61 -16.27
CA THR A 257 6.37 26.14 -14.96
C THR A 257 5.61 27.45 -15.08
N ALA A 258 5.64 28.09 -16.25
CA ALA A 258 5.09 29.43 -16.46
C ALA A 258 3.59 29.41 -16.81
N GLN A 259 2.79 28.57 -16.16
CA GLN A 259 1.34 28.59 -16.27
C GLN A 259 0.71 27.97 -15.01
N ASP A 260 -0.52 28.38 -14.68
CA ASP A 260 -1.18 28.03 -13.43
C ASP A 260 -2.28 26.96 -13.59
N THR A 261 -2.60 26.57 -14.82
CA THR A 261 -3.72 25.69 -15.13
C THR A 261 -3.39 24.21 -14.98
N PHE A 262 -2.19 23.80 -15.39
CA PHE A 262 -1.76 22.41 -15.39
C PHE A 262 -0.54 22.22 -14.49
N HIS A 263 -0.52 21.15 -13.70
CA HIS A 263 0.70 20.70 -13.04
C HIS A 263 1.70 20.11 -14.02
N GLU A 264 2.98 20.49 -13.87
CA GLU A 264 4.07 19.95 -14.67
C GLU A 264 4.16 18.43 -14.54
N ARG A 265 4.43 17.77 -15.67
CA ARG A 265 4.66 16.32 -15.74
C ARG A 265 3.49 15.45 -15.26
N ARG A 266 2.30 16.02 -15.00
CA ARG A 266 1.03 15.27 -14.92
C ARG A 266 0.50 15.06 -16.34
N GLY A 267 -0.03 13.86 -16.60
CA GLY A 267 -0.77 13.58 -17.83
C GLY A 267 -2.25 13.89 -17.62
N TYR A 268 -2.86 14.58 -18.58
CA TYR A 268 -4.27 14.99 -18.57
C TYR A 268 -4.98 14.35 -19.75
N ASN A 269 -5.94 13.47 -19.50
CA ASN A 269 -6.87 13.01 -20.54
C ASN A 269 -7.84 14.14 -20.95
N ASN A 270 -8.63 13.96 -22.01
CA ASN A 270 -9.54 15.01 -22.50
C ASN A 270 -10.53 15.50 -21.44
N HIS A 271 -11.07 14.61 -20.62
CA HIS A 271 -11.92 14.98 -19.48
C HIS A 271 -11.19 15.92 -18.51
N ALA A 272 -9.95 15.59 -18.14
CA ALA A 272 -9.15 16.40 -17.23
C ALA A 272 -8.76 17.74 -17.87
N ILE A 273 -8.47 17.78 -19.18
CA ILE A 273 -8.26 19.04 -19.92
C ILE A 273 -9.52 19.90 -19.84
N PHE A 274 -10.71 19.32 -20.07
CA PHE A 274 -12.00 20.01 -19.98
C PHE A 274 -12.29 20.53 -18.58
N ALA A 275 -11.97 19.76 -17.55
CA ALA A 275 -12.13 20.18 -16.16
C ALA A 275 -11.26 21.41 -15.83
N GLU A 276 -10.00 21.40 -16.22
CA GLU A 276 -9.06 22.49 -15.95
C GLU A 276 -9.42 23.75 -16.75
N LEU A 277 -9.74 23.63 -18.03
CA LEU A 277 -9.98 24.78 -18.92
C LEU A 277 -11.41 25.34 -18.82
N GLU A 278 -12.43 24.48 -18.88
CA GLU A 278 -13.84 24.90 -19.04
C GLU A 278 -14.64 24.87 -17.74
N CYS A 279 -14.07 24.29 -16.67
CA CYS A 279 -14.72 24.12 -15.38
C CYS A 279 -13.90 24.66 -14.20
N GLY A 280 -12.79 25.37 -14.46
CA GLY A 280 -11.96 25.99 -13.43
C GLY A 280 -11.37 24.99 -12.44
N GLY A 281 -10.98 23.81 -12.92
CA GLY A 281 -10.46 22.70 -12.10
C GLY A 281 -11.54 21.93 -11.32
N ASN A 282 -12.83 22.18 -11.57
CA ASN A 282 -13.92 21.45 -10.91
C ASN A 282 -14.36 20.23 -11.72
N TYR A 283 -13.75 19.08 -11.42
CA TYR A 283 -13.99 17.80 -12.08
C TYR A 283 -15.44 17.30 -11.96
N LYS A 284 -16.15 17.64 -10.88
CA LYS A 284 -17.58 17.28 -10.73
C LYS A 284 -18.48 18.07 -11.67
N VAL A 285 -18.17 19.33 -11.90
CA VAL A 285 -18.88 20.16 -12.88
C VAL A 285 -18.59 19.68 -14.30
N ALA A 286 -17.34 19.32 -14.58
CA ALA A 286 -16.94 18.73 -15.87
C ALA A 286 -17.74 17.46 -16.18
N TYR A 287 -17.84 16.55 -15.21
CA TYR A 287 -18.65 15.35 -15.29
C TYR A 287 -20.10 15.62 -15.71
N GLY A 288 -20.79 16.52 -14.97
CA GLY A 288 -22.18 16.84 -15.25
C GLY A 288 -22.38 17.44 -16.63
N LYS A 289 -21.52 18.39 -17.03
CA LYS A 289 -21.58 19.01 -18.36
C LYS A 289 -21.37 18.00 -19.49
N LEU A 290 -20.42 17.08 -19.36
CA LEU A 290 -20.15 16.08 -20.41
C LEU A 290 -21.28 15.06 -20.53
N TYR A 291 -21.94 14.70 -19.43
CA TYR A 291 -23.19 13.93 -19.45
C TYR A 291 -24.31 14.71 -20.15
N ASP A 292 -24.51 15.99 -19.83
CA ASP A 292 -25.52 16.84 -20.48
C ASP A 292 -25.25 17.02 -21.99
N MET A 293 -23.98 16.98 -22.40
CA MET A 293 -23.55 17.00 -23.81
C MET A 293 -23.72 15.65 -24.52
N GLY A 294 -24.09 14.59 -23.80
CA GLY A 294 -24.34 13.26 -24.35
C GLY A 294 -23.10 12.39 -24.53
N TYR A 295 -21.96 12.75 -23.94
CA TYR A 295 -20.73 11.94 -23.99
C TYR A 295 -20.62 10.89 -22.89
N GLY A 296 -21.46 10.99 -21.86
CA GLY A 296 -21.49 10.05 -20.75
C GLY A 296 -22.09 8.71 -21.19
N VAL A 297 -21.38 7.62 -20.87
CA VAL A 297 -21.94 6.27 -20.99
C VAL A 297 -22.31 5.74 -19.62
N ASP A 298 -23.51 5.18 -19.53
CA ASP A 298 -23.92 4.40 -18.38
C ASP A 298 -23.19 3.06 -18.46
N VAL A 299 -22.10 2.97 -17.71
CA VAL A 299 -21.38 1.71 -17.53
C VAL A 299 -22.30 0.81 -16.69
N ASP A 300 -22.78 -0.29 -17.28
CA ASP A 300 -23.64 -1.26 -16.59
C ASP A 300 -23.07 -1.58 -15.19
N GLU A 301 -23.97 -1.52 -14.21
CA GLU A 301 -23.68 -1.49 -12.77
C GLU A 301 -22.82 -2.67 -12.27
N GLU A 302 -21.50 -2.54 -12.37
CA GLU A 302 -20.56 -3.25 -11.48
C GLU A 302 -19.70 -2.33 -10.62
N ASP A 303 -19.68 -1.01 -10.84
CA ASP A 303 -18.98 -0.08 -9.95
C ASP A 303 -19.74 1.25 -9.74
N GLU A 304 -20.71 1.19 -8.83
CA GLU A 304 -21.19 2.35 -8.08
C GLU A 304 -20.05 2.92 -7.22
N GLY A 305 -19.61 4.14 -7.52
CA GLY A 305 -18.72 4.88 -6.63
C GLY A 305 -18.64 6.37 -6.95
N ASP A 306 -19.57 7.19 -6.45
CA ASP A 306 -19.15 8.50 -5.89
C ASP A 306 -20.10 9.25 -4.94
N PHE A 307 -21.12 8.60 -4.38
CA PHE A 307 -21.79 9.06 -3.15
C PHE A 307 -21.84 7.99 -2.05
N LYS A 308 -21.16 6.85 -2.25
CA LYS A 308 -21.11 5.73 -1.28
C LYS A 308 -20.40 6.05 0.04
N PHE A 309 -19.72 7.19 0.15
CA PHE A 309 -19.15 7.62 1.43
C PHE A 309 -20.18 8.32 2.32
N LEU A 310 -21.25 8.87 1.74
CA LEU A 310 -22.42 9.31 2.49
C LEU A 310 -23.26 8.07 2.78
N SER A 311 -23.66 7.90 4.02
CA SER A 311 -24.66 6.89 4.36
C SER A 311 -25.94 7.19 3.57
N THR A 312 -26.51 6.18 2.91
CA THR A 312 -27.75 6.37 2.14
C THR A 312 -28.93 6.61 3.09
N TYR A 313 -30.00 7.25 2.59
CA TYR A 313 -31.24 7.40 3.36
C TYR A 313 -31.72 6.03 3.88
N GLU A 314 -31.58 4.98 3.08
CA GLU A 314 -31.86 3.60 3.48
C GLU A 314 -30.92 3.12 4.57
N GLN A 315 -29.59 3.30 4.47
CA GLN A 315 -28.64 2.88 5.51
C GLN A 315 -28.84 3.62 6.84
N GLU A 316 -29.14 4.92 6.80
CA GLU A 316 -29.41 5.73 7.99
C GLU A 316 -30.76 5.37 8.62
N ASN A 317 -31.79 5.18 7.81
CA ASN A 317 -33.15 4.96 8.30
C ASN A 317 -33.52 3.49 8.47
N GLU A 318 -32.81 2.53 7.89
CA GLU A 318 -33.07 1.11 8.10
C GLU A 318 -32.84 0.74 9.56
N TYR A 319 -31.71 1.18 10.13
CA TYR A 319 -31.44 1.00 11.56
C TYR A 319 -32.43 1.80 12.44
N LEU A 320 -32.81 3.03 12.05
CA LEU A 320 -33.79 3.84 12.79
C LEU A 320 -35.21 3.26 12.71
N GLU A 321 -35.62 2.70 11.58
CA GLU A 321 -36.91 2.02 11.39
C GLU A 321 -36.93 0.67 12.09
N GLN A 322 -35.83 -0.08 12.08
CA GLN A 322 -35.67 -1.30 12.90
C GLN A 322 -35.77 -0.95 14.39
N LEU A 323 -35.12 0.13 14.86
CA LEU A 323 -35.29 0.65 16.22
C LEU A 323 -36.74 1.04 16.51
N ARG A 324 -37.41 1.74 15.59
CA ARG A 324 -38.82 2.16 15.72
C ARG A 324 -39.78 0.97 15.78
N LYS A 325 -39.52 -0.09 15.01
CA LYS A 325 -40.33 -1.32 14.95
C LYS A 325 -39.97 -2.35 16.03
N GLY A 326 -38.86 -2.14 16.76
CA GLY A 326 -38.34 -3.11 17.72
C GLY A 326 -37.69 -4.35 17.08
N GLU A 327 -37.25 -4.22 15.83
CA GLU A 327 -36.70 -5.29 14.98
C GLU A 327 -35.16 -5.27 14.89
N VAL A 328 -34.47 -4.48 15.73
CA VAL A 328 -33.00 -4.41 15.72
C VAL A 328 -32.40 -5.80 15.96
N PRO A 329 -31.47 -6.27 15.11
CA PRO A 329 -30.77 -7.53 15.34
C PRO A 329 -30.02 -7.51 16.68
N VAL A 330 -30.61 -8.15 17.69
CA VAL A 330 -29.99 -8.29 19.01
C VAL A 330 -28.87 -9.33 18.92
N GLY A 331 -27.76 -9.08 19.60
CA GLY A 331 -26.67 -10.03 19.69
C GLY A 331 -27.13 -11.36 20.29
N VAL A 332 -26.56 -12.45 19.78
CA VAL A 332 -26.94 -13.81 20.17
C VAL A 332 -26.12 -14.30 21.37
N SER A 333 -26.69 -15.26 22.10
CA SER A 333 -26.12 -15.86 23.31
C SER A 333 -24.74 -16.49 23.05
N THR A 334 -23.84 -16.41 24.02
CA THR A 334 -22.58 -17.18 24.05
C THR A 334 -22.82 -18.65 24.40
N GLY A 335 -23.96 -18.96 25.03
CA GLY A 335 -24.34 -20.28 25.52
C GLY A 335 -23.98 -20.55 26.98
N TRP A 336 -23.22 -19.66 27.61
CA TRP A 336 -22.98 -19.66 29.06
C TRP A 336 -23.83 -18.58 29.71
N HIS A 337 -24.63 -18.98 30.70
CA HIS A 337 -25.51 -18.07 31.42
C HIS A 337 -24.70 -16.97 32.12
N ALA A 338 -23.58 -17.35 32.73
CA ALA A 338 -22.67 -16.43 33.44
C ALA A 338 -22.03 -15.34 32.55
N LEU A 339 -22.07 -15.48 31.22
CA LEU A 339 -21.54 -14.45 30.31
C LEU A 339 -22.63 -13.67 29.60
N ASP A 340 -23.82 -14.23 29.49
CA ASP A 340 -24.83 -13.81 28.54
C ASP A 340 -25.44 -12.44 28.84
N GLN A 341 -25.42 -11.99 30.09
CA GLN A 341 -25.84 -10.64 30.44
C GLN A 341 -24.89 -9.59 29.86
N ASN A 342 -23.58 -9.87 29.87
CA ASN A 342 -22.54 -8.89 29.57
C ASN A 342 -21.97 -9.03 28.16
N PHE A 343 -21.87 -10.26 27.66
CA PHE A 343 -21.29 -10.59 26.35
C PHE A 343 -22.34 -11.26 25.46
N LYS A 344 -22.63 -10.60 24.33
CA LYS A 344 -23.40 -11.16 23.21
C LYS A 344 -22.57 -11.15 21.93
N TRP A 345 -22.80 -12.14 21.06
CA TRP A 345 -22.25 -12.14 19.71
C TRP A 345 -23.11 -11.27 18.80
N LYS A 346 -22.56 -10.15 18.39
CA LYS A 346 -23.11 -9.18 17.45
C LYS A 346 -22.39 -9.24 16.11
N LYS A 347 -23.13 -8.96 15.04
CA LYS A 347 -22.59 -8.82 13.68
C LYS A 347 -21.81 -7.51 13.53
N ASN A 348 -20.87 -7.50 12.58
CA ASN A 348 -20.01 -6.36 12.23
C ASN A 348 -19.42 -5.62 13.43
N THR A 349 -19.08 -6.36 14.48
CA THR A 349 -18.59 -5.83 15.75
C THR A 349 -17.11 -6.13 15.91
N PHE A 350 -16.32 -5.11 16.24
CA PHE A 350 -14.90 -5.27 16.49
C PHE A 350 -14.66 -5.61 17.96
N TYR A 351 -14.40 -6.88 18.25
CA TYR A 351 -14.05 -7.39 19.57
C TYR A 351 -12.55 -7.30 19.82
N PHE A 352 -12.19 -6.87 21.02
CA PHE A 352 -10.82 -6.91 21.51
C PHE A 352 -10.73 -7.79 22.75
N TRP A 353 -9.89 -8.82 22.69
CA TRP A 353 -9.69 -9.82 23.73
C TRP A 353 -8.30 -9.68 24.34
N LEU A 354 -8.24 -9.33 25.63
CA LEU A 354 -6.99 -9.12 26.34
C LEU A 354 -6.79 -10.22 27.38
N GLY A 355 -5.58 -10.77 27.48
CA GLY A 355 -5.23 -11.58 28.66
C GLY A 355 -3.78 -12.02 28.73
N LEU A 356 -3.38 -12.45 29.92
CA LEU A 356 -2.02 -12.88 30.26
C LEU A 356 -1.62 -14.20 29.58
N ASP A 357 -0.32 -14.38 29.35
CA ASP A 357 0.21 -15.61 28.76
C ASP A 357 -0.01 -16.83 29.65
N ASN A 358 -0.17 -17.98 29.00
CA ASN A 358 -0.32 -19.27 29.66
C ASN A 358 -1.55 -19.42 30.60
N ILE A 359 -2.54 -18.53 30.50
CA ILE A 359 -3.80 -18.67 31.28
C ILE A 359 -4.84 -19.57 30.60
N GLY A 360 -4.59 -20.07 29.38
CA GLY A 360 -5.55 -20.89 28.63
C GLY A 360 -6.42 -20.10 27.63
N LYS A 361 -6.00 -18.89 27.23
CA LYS A 361 -6.72 -18.04 26.27
C LYS A 361 -7.06 -18.75 24.97
N SER A 362 -6.10 -19.46 24.36
CA SER A 362 -6.33 -20.15 23.10
C SER A 362 -7.33 -21.31 23.23
N THR A 363 -7.39 -21.96 24.40
CA THR A 363 -8.41 -22.98 24.71
C THR A 363 -9.79 -22.34 24.85
N LEU A 364 -9.90 -21.25 25.62
CA LEU A 364 -11.14 -20.50 25.76
C LEU A 364 -11.63 -19.95 24.41
N SER A 365 -10.73 -19.35 23.63
CA SER A 365 -10.99 -18.83 22.29
C SER A 365 -11.56 -19.90 21.36
N ALA A 366 -10.97 -21.11 21.37
CA ALA A 366 -11.50 -22.25 20.62
C ALA A 366 -12.89 -22.67 21.14
N SER A 367 -13.12 -22.72 22.45
CA SER A 367 -14.44 -23.01 23.02
C SER A 367 -15.49 -21.98 22.63
N MET A 368 -15.19 -20.68 22.71
CA MET A 368 -16.08 -19.59 22.30
C MET A 368 -16.39 -19.65 20.79
N THR A 369 -15.36 -19.91 19.97
CA THR A 369 -15.48 -20.07 18.51
C THR A 369 -16.41 -21.24 18.17
N VAL A 370 -16.18 -22.41 18.76
CA VAL A 370 -17.00 -23.61 18.53
C VAL A 370 -18.41 -23.43 19.08
N ALA A 371 -18.58 -22.84 20.26
CA ALA A 371 -19.89 -22.53 20.84
C ALA A 371 -20.73 -21.70 19.88
N SER A 372 -20.15 -20.66 19.29
CA SER A 372 -20.83 -19.81 18.31
C SER A 372 -21.26 -20.58 17.05
N ASN A 373 -20.45 -21.56 16.61
CA ASN A 373 -20.79 -22.41 15.47
C ASN A 373 -21.91 -23.40 15.79
N VAL A 374 -21.82 -24.12 16.92
CA VAL A 374 -22.82 -25.15 17.25
C VAL A 374 -24.18 -24.57 17.61
N LEU A 375 -24.22 -23.35 18.15
CA LEU A 375 -25.45 -22.66 18.52
C LEU A 375 -26.06 -21.89 17.33
N HIS A 376 -25.23 -21.18 16.56
CA HIS A 376 -25.70 -20.18 15.60
C HIS A 376 -25.23 -20.41 14.17
N GLY A 377 -24.45 -21.46 13.92
CA GLY A 377 -23.92 -21.79 12.59
C GLY A 377 -22.75 -20.90 12.14
N TYR A 378 -22.21 -20.05 13.03
CA TYR A 378 -21.17 -19.09 12.64
C TYR A 378 -19.90 -19.74 12.13
N LYS A 379 -19.37 -19.20 11.03
CA LYS A 379 -18.14 -19.64 10.38
C LYS A 379 -17.01 -18.66 10.65
N TRP A 380 -15.79 -19.17 10.77
CA TRP A 380 -14.64 -18.36 11.19
C TRP A 380 -13.47 -18.46 10.23
N GLY A 381 -12.88 -17.32 9.89
CA GLY A 381 -11.50 -17.21 9.44
C GLY A 381 -10.57 -17.07 10.65
N ILE A 382 -9.46 -17.81 10.67
CA ILE A 382 -8.54 -17.84 11.82
C ILE A 382 -7.11 -17.62 11.33
N HIS A 383 -6.46 -16.54 11.78
CA HIS A 383 -5.03 -16.34 11.59
C HIS A 383 -4.34 -16.21 12.95
N SER A 384 -3.59 -17.26 13.30
CA SER A 384 -2.82 -17.36 14.54
C SER A 384 -1.34 -17.59 14.22
N PRO A 385 -0.58 -16.54 13.87
CA PRO A 385 0.78 -16.68 13.35
C PRO A 385 1.75 -17.37 14.31
N GLU A 386 1.57 -17.22 15.62
CA GLU A 386 2.42 -17.86 16.65
C GLU A 386 2.08 -19.34 16.90
N ALA A 387 0.89 -19.79 16.48
CA ALA A 387 0.45 -21.16 16.68
C ALA A 387 0.65 -22.01 15.42
N LEU A 388 1.04 -23.28 15.60
CA LEU A 388 1.04 -24.22 14.48
C LEU A 388 -0.41 -24.52 14.06
N VAL A 389 -0.69 -24.50 12.75
CA VAL A 389 -2.04 -24.72 12.18
C VAL A 389 -2.73 -25.99 12.72
N HIS A 390 -1.96 -27.07 12.92
CA HIS A 390 -2.49 -28.32 13.48
C HIS A 390 -2.85 -28.23 14.97
N THR A 391 -2.18 -27.36 15.73
CA THR A 391 -2.51 -27.09 17.15
C THR A 391 -3.82 -26.33 17.25
N THR A 392 -4.01 -25.30 16.40
CA THR A 392 -5.28 -24.57 16.29
C THR A 392 -6.42 -25.52 15.90
N ARG A 393 -6.22 -26.37 14.89
CA ARG A 393 -7.21 -27.38 14.50
C ARG A 393 -7.53 -28.33 15.65
N ARG A 394 -6.52 -28.86 16.34
CA ARG A 394 -6.71 -29.76 17.49
C ARG A 394 -7.60 -29.11 18.55
N ASN A 395 -7.31 -27.87 18.95
CA ASN A 395 -8.08 -27.18 19.99
C ASN A 395 -9.56 -27.02 19.63
N LEU A 396 -9.89 -26.74 18.35
CA LEU A 396 -11.27 -26.69 17.87
C LEU A 396 -11.97 -28.05 17.97
N LEU A 397 -11.30 -29.13 17.55
CA LEU A 397 -11.85 -30.48 17.61
C LEU A 397 -12.09 -30.94 19.06
N GLU A 398 -11.15 -30.66 19.96
CA GLU A 398 -11.26 -31.04 21.38
C GLU A 398 -12.37 -30.24 22.08
N ALA A 399 -12.54 -28.96 21.74
CA ALA A 399 -13.62 -28.13 22.25
C ALA A 399 -15.01 -28.61 21.79
N GLU A 400 -15.15 -29.05 20.53
CA GLU A 400 -16.41 -29.59 20.00
C GLU A 400 -16.74 -30.97 20.59
N ALA A 401 -15.73 -31.85 20.70
CA ALA A 401 -15.92 -33.21 21.16
C ALA A 401 -16.11 -33.33 22.68
N GLY A 402 -15.54 -32.39 23.44
CA GLY A 402 -15.47 -32.44 24.90
C GLY A 402 -14.49 -33.50 25.42
N LYS A 403 -13.45 -33.83 24.66
CA LYS A 403 -12.42 -34.81 25.04
C LYS A 403 -11.18 -34.64 24.17
N LYS A 404 -10.05 -35.22 24.60
CA LYS A 404 -8.80 -35.13 23.85
C LYS A 404 -8.89 -35.92 22.54
N VAL A 405 -8.15 -35.49 21.52
CA VAL A 405 -8.09 -36.22 20.23
C VAL A 405 -7.57 -37.65 20.40
N SER A 406 -6.73 -37.91 21.42
CA SER A 406 -6.26 -39.25 21.78
C SER A 406 -7.38 -40.22 22.18
N ASP A 407 -8.49 -39.67 22.67
CA ASP A 407 -9.59 -40.44 23.27
C ASP A 407 -10.80 -40.54 22.29
N MET A 408 -10.61 -40.07 21.05
CA MET A 408 -11.61 -40.14 19.97
C MET A 408 -11.45 -41.41 19.15
N SER A 409 -12.56 -41.99 18.69
CA SER A 409 -12.49 -43.01 17.66
C SER A 409 -12.03 -42.41 16.32
N LYS A 410 -11.47 -43.24 15.42
CA LYS A 410 -11.05 -42.77 14.10
C LYS A 410 -12.21 -42.14 13.31
N ALA A 411 -13.37 -42.78 13.30
CA ALA A 411 -14.55 -42.29 12.60
C ALA A 411 -15.03 -40.94 13.15
N GLU A 412 -15.13 -40.81 14.48
CA GLU A 412 -15.50 -39.57 15.15
C GLU A 412 -14.53 -38.42 14.81
N LYS A 413 -13.23 -38.70 14.83
CA LYS A 413 -12.20 -37.71 14.47
C LYS A 413 -12.32 -37.27 13.02
N ASP A 414 -12.52 -38.20 12.09
CA ASP A 414 -12.61 -37.89 10.66
C ASP A 414 -13.87 -37.04 10.35
N ASP A 415 -15.00 -37.35 10.99
CA ASP A 415 -16.24 -36.56 10.89
C ASP A 415 -16.08 -35.15 11.45
N LEU A 416 -15.46 -35.01 12.63
CA LEU A 416 -15.16 -33.70 13.22
C LEU A 416 -14.19 -32.89 12.35
N ILE A 417 -13.17 -33.51 11.76
CA ILE A 417 -12.25 -32.82 10.84
C ILE A 417 -13.01 -32.28 9.63
N LYS A 418 -13.95 -33.06 9.07
CA LYS A 418 -14.77 -32.66 7.92
C LYS A 418 -15.63 -31.44 8.29
N SER A 419 -16.39 -31.52 9.38
CA SER A 419 -17.21 -30.41 9.91
C SER A 419 -16.35 -29.16 10.19
N SER A 420 -15.22 -29.36 10.87
CA SER A 420 -14.30 -28.30 11.25
C SER A 420 -13.74 -27.57 10.02
N ARG A 421 -13.45 -28.28 8.91
CA ARG A 421 -12.95 -27.66 7.67
C ARG A 421 -14.01 -26.88 6.90
N SER A 422 -15.30 -27.21 7.03
CA SER A 422 -16.39 -26.45 6.42
C SER A 422 -16.81 -25.21 7.22
N ASN A 423 -16.40 -25.11 8.49
CA ASN A 423 -16.82 -24.04 9.39
C ASN A 423 -15.67 -23.15 9.87
N PHE A 424 -14.45 -23.68 9.99
CA PHE A 424 -13.29 -22.96 10.51
C PHE A 424 -12.13 -23.01 9.51
N TYR A 425 -11.85 -21.87 8.89
CA TYR A 425 -10.85 -21.67 7.85
C TYR A 425 -9.57 -21.10 8.46
N ILE A 426 -8.57 -21.97 8.68
CA ILE A 426 -7.29 -21.56 9.25
C ILE A 426 -6.38 -21.08 8.12
N ILE A 427 -5.97 -19.81 8.19
CA ILE A 427 -5.03 -19.19 7.27
C ILE A 427 -3.62 -19.72 7.59
N SER A 428 -2.87 -20.13 6.57
CA SER A 428 -1.50 -20.63 6.76
C SER A 428 -0.59 -19.52 7.30
N ASN A 429 0.45 -19.91 8.04
CA ASN A 429 1.52 -19.04 8.54
C ASN A 429 2.89 -19.44 7.97
N ASP A 430 2.90 -19.94 6.73
CA ASP A 430 4.09 -20.37 6.00
C ASP A 430 4.99 -19.21 5.53
N LYS A 431 4.48 -17.97 5.63
CA LYS A 431 5.16 -16.73 5.28
C LYS A 431 4.74 -15.64 6.26
N HIS A 432 5.54 -14.58 6.34
CA HIS A 432 5.17 -13.38 7.09
C HIS A 432 4.07 -12.62 6.35
N TYR A 433 2.92 -12.43 6.98
CA TYR A 433 1.80 -11.67 6.41
C TYR A 433 1.64 -10.32 7.11
N THR A 434 1.45 -9.26 6.33
CA THR A 434 1.01 -7.98 6.88
C THR A 434 -0.47 -8.05 7.27
N ILE A 435 -0.96 -7.07 8.04
CA ILE A 435 -2.41 -6.98 8.32
C ILE A 435 -3.22 -6.90 7.03
N THR A 436 -2.78 -6.12 6.04
CA THR A 436 -3.46 -5.99 4.75
C THR A 436 -3.58 -7.34 4.04
N ASP A 437 -2.53 -8.16 4.07
CA ASP A 437 -2.54 -9.50 3.46
C ASP A 437 -3.55 -10.44 4.11
N VAL A 438 -3.71 -10.35 5.43
CA VAL A 438 -4.66 -11.19 6.18
C VAL A 438 -6.08 -10.70 5.97
N LEU A 439 -6.33 -9.38 5.97
CA LEU A 439 -7.65 -8.81 5.68
C LEU A 439 -8.09 -9.12 4.25
N LEU A 440 -7.19 -9.09 3.26
CA LEU A 440 -7.50 -9.51 1.89
C LEU A 440 -7.89 -11.00 1.81
N LYS A 441 -7.24 -11.87 2.60
CA LYS A 441 -7.64 -13.29 2.72
C LYS A 441 -8.98 -13.42 3.44
N GLY A 442 -9.22 -12.64 4.49
CA GLY A 442 -10.50 -12.55 5.18
C GLY A 442 -11.64 -12.17 4.23
N LYS A 443 -11.43 -11.17 3.37
CA LYS A 443 -12.37 -10.76 2.32
C LYS A 443 -12.70 -11.93 1.39
N LYS A 444 -11.68 -12.62 0.88
CA LYS A 444 -11.88 -13.80 0.02
C LYS A 444 -12.64 -14.93 0.73
N LEU A 445 -12.38 -15.15 2.02
CA LEU A 445 -13.12 -16.14 2.82
C LEU A 445 -14.58 -15.71 3.01
N TYR A 446 -14.84 -14.42 3.23
CA TYR A 446 -16.18 -13.86 3.35
C TYR A 446 -16.96 -14.06 2.04
N GLU A 447 -16.42 -13.59 0.93
CA GLU A 447 -17.07 -13.66 -0.39
C GLU A 447 -17.31 -15.11 -0.84
N ARG A 448 -16.37 -16.02 -0.58
CA ARG A 448 -16.46 -17.41 -1.06
C ARG A 448 -17.22 -18.34 -0.13
N TYR A 449 -17.10 -18.15 1.18
CA TYR A 449 -17.58 -19.12 2.17
C TYR A 449 -18.57 -18.54 3.18
N GLY A 450 -18.76 -17.22 3.19
CA GLY A 450 -19.63 -16.51 4.12
C GLY A 450 -19.16 -16.65 5.56
N ILE A 451 -17.90 -16.31 5.86
CA ILE A 451 -17.44 -16.28 7.25
C ILE A 451 -18.13 -15.16 8.03
N ASP A 452 -18.57 -15.44 9.24
CA ASP A 452 -19.21 -14.46 10.14
C ASP A 452 -18.19 -13.74 11.01
N PHE A 453 -17.04 -14.38 11.25
CA PHE A 453 -15.97 -13.85 12.10
C PHE A 453 -14.58 -14.07 11.51
N LEU A 454 -13.68 -13.12 11.75
CA LEU A 454 -12.23 -13.26 11.54
C LEU A 454 -11.50 -13.05 12.87
N ILE A 455 -10.67 -14.01 13.29
CA ILE A 455 -9.83 -13.86 14.50
C ILE A 455 -8.35 -13.67 14.14
N LEU A 456 -7.71 -12.72 14.83
CA LEU A 456 -6.31 -12.30 14.67
C LEU A 456 -5.59 -12.46 16.01
N ASP A 457 -4.67 -13.43 16.12
CA ASP A 457 -4.07 -13.83 17.42
C ASP A 457 -2.56 -14.13 17.33
N PRO A 458 -1.64 -13.25 17.78
CA PRO A 458 -1.87 -12.00 18.53
C PRO A 458 -1.81 -10.72 17.67
N PHE A 459 -2.31 -9.61 18.22
CA PHE A 459 -2.19 -8.26 17.65
C PHE A 459 -0.74 -7.84 17.43
N SER A 460 0.14 -8.22 18.37
CA SER A 460 1.56 -7.86 18.37
C SER A 460 2.31 -8.31 17.11
N PHE A 461 1.79 -9.32 16.40
CA PHE A 461 2.35 -9.77 15.13
C PHE A 461 2.18 -8.74 14.01
N TYR A 462 1.13 -7.93 14.07
CA TYR A 462 0.82 -6.92 13.05
C TYR A 462 1.23 -5.51 13.45
N SER A 463 1.43 -5.26 14.75
CA SER A 463 2.01 -4.01 15.23
C SER A 463 3.46 -3.90 14.75
N GLY A 464 3.87 -2.72 14.27
CA GLY A 464 5.24 -2.45 13.84
C GLY A 464 6.23 -2.39 15.00
N SER A 465 7.30 -1.62 14.85
CA SER A 465 8.40 -1.49 15.83
C SER A 465 8.02 -0.87 17.20
N GLY A 466 6.72 -0.80 17.51
CA GLY A 466 6.15 -0.20 18.72
C GLY A 466 5.81 1.29 18.59
N SER A 467 5.79 1.84 17.37
CA SER A 467 5.36 3.22 17.16
C SER A 467 3.83 3.34 17.24
N PHE A 468 3.34 4.30 18.02
CA PHE A 468 1.90 4.56 18.24
C PHE A 468 1.12 4.80 16.92
N THR A 469 1.80 5.37 15.92
CA THR A 469 1.24 5.65 14.59
C THR A 469 0.94 4.39 13.79
N GLU A 470 1.80 3.37 13.87
CA GLU A 470 1.61 2.11 13.14
C GLU A 470 0.44 1.30 13.72
N ASP A 471 0.35 1.17 15.05
CA ASP A 471 -0.75 0.47 15.71
C ASP A 471 -2.12 1.08 15.38
N THR A 472 -2.17 2.40 15.27
CA THR A 472 -3.39 3.14 14.95
C THR A 472 -3.85 2.89 13.52
N ASP A 473 -2.92 2.77 12.56
CA ASP A 473 -3.21 2.41 11.17
C ASP A 473 -3.77 0.98 11.07
N VAL A 474 -3.12 0.01 11.73
CA VAL A 474 -3.58 -1.38 11.78
C VAL A 474 -5.00 -1.48 12.34
N LEU A 475 -5.27 -0.86 13.50
CA LEU A 475 -6.60 -0.86 14.11
C LEU A 475 -7.66 -0.17 13.22
N SER A 476 -7.26 0.87 12.47
CA SER A 476 -8.18 1.56 11.54
C SER A 476 -8.55 0.66 10.36
N LYS A 477 -7.59 -0.05 9.77
CA LYS A 477 -7.83 -1.02 8.69
C LYS A 477 -8.74 -2.17 9.15
N ILE A 478 -8.50 -2.70 10.34
CA ILE A 478 -9.35 -3.75 10.95
C ILE A 478 -10.78 -3.24 11.13
N ARG A 479 -10.94 -2.01 11.63
CA ARG A 479 -12.27 -1.41 11.84
C ARG A 479 -13.04 -1.27 10.53
N VAL A 480 -12.41 -0.76 9.47
CA VAL A 480 -13.03 -0.63 8.15
C VAL A 480 -13.43 -2.00 7.60
N PHE A 481 -12.56 -3.00 7.72
CA PHE A 481 -12.88 -4.38 7.33
C PHE A 481 -14.09 -4.92 8.10
N CYS A 482 -14.11 -4.71 9.43
CA CYS A 482 -15.17 -5.19 10.31
C CYS A 482 -16.55 -4.60 9.96
N GLN A 483 -16.59 -3.32 9.60
CA GLN A 483 -17.82 -2.64 9.21
C GLN A 483 -18.36 -3.12 7.86
N LYS A 484 -17.46 -3.52 6.94
CA LYS A 484 -17.81 -3.86 5.56
C LYS A 484 -18.10 -5.35 5.32
N TYR A 485 -17.41 -6.24 6.03
CA TYR A 485 -17.44 -7.67 5.73
C TYR A 485 -18.02 -8.51 6.86
N CYS A 486 -17.26 -8.70 7.95
CA CYS A 486 -17.66 -9.59 9.05
C CYS A 486 -17.06 -9.14 10.39
N SER A 487 -17.56 -9.66 11.50
CA SER A 487 -17.04 -9.32 12.83
C SER A 487 -15.56 -9.71 12.97
N VAL A 488 -14.76 -8.89 13.67
CA VAL A 488 -13.34 -9.18 13.88
C VAL A 488 -13.04 -9.33 15.36
N VAL A 489 -12.30 -10.37 15.72
CA VAL A 489 -11.76 -10.59 17.07
C VAL A 489 -10.24 -10.41 17.02
N VAL A 490 -9.72 -9.44 17.76
CA VAL A 490 -8.28 -9.25 17.95
C VAL A 490 -7.90 -9.71 19.35
N VAL A 491 -6.91 -10.59 19.44
CA VAL A 491 -6.38 -11.09 20.71
C VAL A 491 -5.04 -10.43 21.01
N ASP A 492 -4.80 -10.04 22.27
CA ASP A 492 -3.57 -9.37 22.67
C ASP A 492 -3.18 -9.66 24.14
N HIS A 493 -2.00 -9.17 24.51
CA HIS A 493 -1.43 -9.28 25.84
C HIS A 493 -1.30 -7.91 26.54
N PRO A 494 -1.38 -7.89 27.88
CA PRO A 494 -1.09 -6.67 28.64
C PRO A 494 0.34 -6.16 28.40
N PHE A 495 0.58 -4.87 28.63
CA PHE A 495 1.92 -4.28 28.52
C PHE A 495 2.93 -4.97 29.45
N THR A 496 4.21 -4.97 29.06
CA THR A 496 5.27 -5.79 29.71
C THR A 496 5.41 -5.55 31.21
N GLN A 497 5.20 -4.34 31.70
CA GLN A 497 5.27 -4.00 33.13
C GLN A 497 4.09 -4.53 33.96
N PHE A 498 2.96 -4.90 33.34
CA PHE A 498 1.75 -5.36 34.04
C PHE A 498 2.02 -6.59 34.91
N THR A 499 2.84 -7.54 34.44
CA THR A 499 3.21 -8.74 35.21
C THR A 499 4.01 -8.44 36.48
N ARG A 500 4.56 -7.22 36.62
CA ARG A 500 5.31 -6.77 37.79
C ARG A 500 4.47 -5.89 38.71
N THR A 501 3.69 -4.98 38.15
CA THR A 501 2.95 -3.94 38.89
C THR A 501 1.48 -4.27 39.12
N GLY A 502 0.90 -5.17 38.34
CA GLY A 502 -0.51 -5.55 38.39
C GLY A 502 -0.83 -6.59 39.46
N LYS A 503 -0.14 -6.59 40.61
CA LYS A 503 -0.49 -7.48 41.73
C LYS A 503 -1.60 -6.86 42.57
N GLY A 504 -2.61 -7.64 42.92
CA GLY A 504 -3.64 -7.27 43.88
C GLY A 504 -3.14 -7.39 45.32
N ASP A 505 -3.99 -7.03 46.28
CA ASP A 505 -3.71 -7.10 47.71
C ASP A 505 -3.46 -8.54 48.20
N ASP A 506 -3.98 -9.52 47.46
CA ASP A 506 -3.79 -10.96 47.68
C ASP A 506 -2.42 -11.48 47.18
N GLY A 507 -1.62 -10.62 46.55
CA GLY A 507 -0.31 -10.95 46.01
C GLY A 507 -0.32 -11.68 44.65
N PHE A 508 -1.51 -11.97 44.11
CA PHE A 508 -1.69 -12.55 42.78
C PHE A 508 -1.87 -11.45 41.72
N LEU A 509 -1.69 -11.79 40.45
CA LEU A 509 -1.97 -10.82 39.38
C LEU A 509 -3.48 -10.56 39.33
N ARG A 510 -3.88 -9.29 39.31
CA ARG A 510 -5.28 -8.92 39.09
C ARG A 510 -5.69 -9.19 37.64
N ILE A 511 -7.00 -9.23 37.39
CA ILE A 511 -7.54 -9.18 36.04
C ILE A 511 -7.04 -7.92 35.30
N PRO A 512 -6.49 -8.04 34.07
CA PRO A 512 -6.13 -6.87 33.29
C PRO A 512 -7.39 -6.06 32.92
N ARG A 513 -7.22 -4.75 32.86
CA ARG A 513 -8.24 -3.79 32.44
C ARG A 513 -7.94 -3.36 31.01
N LYS A 514 -8.88 -2.70 30.33
CA LYS A 514 -8.68 -2.26 28.94
C LYS A 514 -7.47 -1.34 28.74
N TYR A 515 -7.10 -0.58 29.79
CA TYR A 515 -5.93 0.30 29.80
C TYR A 515 -4.61 -0.43 30.02
N ASP A 516 -4.66 -1.69 30.43
CA ASP A 516 -3.48 -2.54 30.56
C ASP A 516 -3.04 -3.15 29.22
N ALA A 517 -3.80 -2.95 28.14
CA ALA A 517 -3.39 -3.40 26.81
C ALA A 517 -2.08 -2.73 26.38
N SER A 518 -1.24 -3.46 25.64
CA SER A 518 -0.03 -2.88 25.04
C SER A 518 -0.41 -1.69 24.15
N GLY A 519 0.34 -0.58 24.16
CA GLY A 519 -0.04 0.63 23.39
C GLY A 519 -1.18 1.49 23.99
N GLY A 520 -1.74 1.11 25.15
CA GLY A 520 -2.62 1.95 25.97
C GLY A 520 -4.04 2.13 25.41
N ASN A 521 -4.60 3.34 25.56
CA ASN A 521 -6.02 3.63 25.29
C ASN A 521 -6.44 3.51 23.81
N SER A 522 -5.50 3.48 22.87
CA SER A 522 -5.80 3.45 21.42
C SER A 522 -6.66 2.24 21.05
N LYS A 523 -6.38 1.06 21.62
CA LYS A 523 -7.13 -0.18 21.40
C LYS A 523 -8.56 -0.09 21.93
N ALA A 524 -8.70 0.34 23.18
CA ALA A 524 -9.99 0.55 23.82
C ALA A 524 -10.86 1.58 23.07
N ASN A 525 -10.26 2.59 22.43
CA ASN A 525 -10.97 3.60 21.67
C ASN A 525 -11.47 3.10 20.31
N ARG A 526 -10.81 2.08 19.72
CA ARG A 526 -11.09 1.64 18.35
C ARG A 526 -11.98 0.41 18.24
N CYS A 527 -11.92 -0.50 19.20
CA CYS A 527 -12.84 -1.64 19.25
C CYS A 527 -14.25 -1.19 19.68
N ASP A 528 -15.26 -2.00 19.39
CA ASP A 528 -16.62 -1.77 19.88
C ASP A 528 -16.78 -2.40 21.25
N ASP A 529 -16.41 -3.68 21.38
CA ASP A 529 -16.52 -4.43 22.64
C ASP A 529 -15.12 -4.87 23.12
N PHE A 530 -14.86 -4.77 24.42
CA PHE A 530 -13.55 -5.07 25.03
C PHE A 530 -13.73 -6.08 26.17
N ILE A 531 -13.07 -7.22 26.04
CA ILE A 531 -13.18 -8.35 26.96
C ILE A 531 -11.80 -8.72 27.49
N CYS A 532 -11.69 -8.86 28.79
CA CYS A 532 -10.49 -9.26 29.50
C CYS A 532 -10.67 -10.68 30.06
N PHE A 533 -9.68 -11.53 29.83
CA PHE A 533 -9.62 -12.88 30.34
C PHE A 533 -8.52 -13.00 31.39
N HIS A 534 -8.82 -13.68 32.49
CA HIS A 534 -7.87 -13.89 33.58
C HIS A 534 -8.05 -15.25 34.24
N ARG A 535 -6.94 -15.85 34.69
CA ARG A 535 -6.94 -17.04 35.53
C ARG A 535 -5.70 -17.04 36.41
N VAL A 536 -5.88 -17.28 37.70
CA VAL A 536 -4.77 -17.34 38.67
C VAL A 536 -4.18 -18.76 38.68
N VAL A 537 -3.31 -19.05 37.70
CA VAL A 537 -2.76 -20.40 37.49
C VAL A 537 -1.86 -20.93 38.61
N ASN A 538 -1.36 -20.04 39.48
CA ASN A 538 -0.45 -20.36 40.58
C ASN A 538 -1.11 -20.26 41.97
N HIS A 539 -2.44 -20.12 42.05
CA HIS A 539 -3.16 -20.11 43.31
C HIS A 539 -3.05 -21.48 44.04
N PRO A 540 -2.95 -21.56 45.38
CA PRO A 540 -2.91 -22.84 46.10
C PRO A 540 -4.21 -23.66 45.96
N ASP A 541 -5.36 -22.99 45.84
CA ASP A 541 -6.66 -23.61 45.59
C ASP A 541 -6.81 -24.09 44.13
N SER A 542 -7.12 -25.37 43.94
CA SER A 542 -7.37 -25.95 42.62
C SER A 542 -8.59 -25.37 41.90
N GLU A 543 -9.62 -24.97 42.64
CA GLU A 543 -10.83 -24.35 42.11
C GLU A 543 -10.51 -23.01 41.43
N ILE A 544 -9.72 -22.18 42.10
CA ILE A 544 -9.28 -20.90 41.53
C ILE A 544 -8.37 -21.13 40.33
N ARG A 545 -7.45 -22.10 40.38
CA ARG A 545 -6.55 -22.43 39.25
C ARG A 545 -7.29 -22.87 37.99
N ARG A 546 -8.47 -23.49 38.13
CA ARG A 546 -9.27 -23.99 36.99
C ARG A 546 -10.38 -23.03 36.53
N THR A 547 -10.57 -21.92 37.24
CA THR A 547 -11.61 -20.93 36.94
C THR A 547 -11.06 -19.81 36.06
N MET A 548 -11.69 -19.59 34.92
CA MET A 548 -11.45 -18.48 34.02
C MET A 548 -12.42 -17.35 34.34
N GLN A 549 -11.88 -16.18 34.65
CA GLN A 549 -12.63 -14.95 34.83
C GLN A 549 -12.74 -14.22 33.49
N VAL A 550 -13.94 -13.75 33.16
CA VAL A 550 -14.28 -13.07 31.92
C VAL A 550 -14.92 -11.74 32.27
N LEU A 551 -14.18 -10.65 32.03
CA LEU A 551 -14.60 -9.29 32.34
C LEU A 551 -14.87 -8.52 31.05
N VAL A 552 -16.09 -8.04 30.90
CA VAL A 552 -16.48 -7.13 29.81
C VAL A 552 -16.31 -5.69 30.27
N GLU A 553 -15.32 -4.97 29.73
CA GLU A 553 -14.94 -3.60 30.12
C GLU A 553 -15.57 -2.51 29.24
N LYS A 554 -16.03 -2.90 28.05
CA LYS A 554 -16.64 -2.01 27.08
C LYS A 554 -17.67 -2.77 26.25
N VAL A 555 -18.84 -2.14 26.11
CA VAL A 555 -19.85 -2.47 25.12
C VAL A 555 -20.28 -1.14 24.52
N LYS A 556 -19.99 -0.92 23.23
CA LYS A 556 -20.23 0.39 22.60
C LYS A 556 -21.71 0.63 22.34
N ASP A 557 -22.39 -0.36 21.77
CA ASP A 557 -23.82 -0.32 21.54
C ASP A 557 -24.52 -1.31 22.47
N LYS A 558 -25.20 -0.78 23.49
CA LYS A 558 -25.97 -1.56 24.46
C LYS A 558 -27.36 -1.95 23.94
N SER A 559 -27.87 -1.26 22.91
CA SER A 559 -29.20 -1.53 22.35
C SER A 559 -29.26 -2.90 21.65
N THR A 560 -28.12 -3.37 21.13
CA THR A 560 -27.94 -4.70 20.55
C THR A 560 -27.59 -5.77 21.59
N GLY A 561 -27.75 -5.48 22.88
CA GLY A 561 -27.55 -6.40 24.00
C GLY A 561 -26.14 -6.41 24.58
N GLY A 562 -25.98 -6.96 25.79
CA GLY A 562 -24.73 -6.92 26.54
C GLY A 562 -24.51 -5.61 27.27
N GLU A 563 -23.77 -5.67 28.37
CA GLU A 563 -23.37 -4.50 29.15
C GLU A 563 -22.00 -4.70 29.81
N PRO A 564 -21.21 -3.63 30.01
CA PRO A 564 -19.97 -3.74 30.78
C PRO A 564 -20.28 -4.19 32.21
N HIS A 565 -19.40 -5.00 32.77
CA HIS A 565 -19.48 -5.35 34.19
C HIS A 565 -19.24 -4.11 35.05
N GLN A 566 -19.80 -4.11 36.27
CA GLN A 566 -19.49 -3.12 37.28
C GLN A 566 -18.10 -3.38 37.89
N GLU A 567 -17.58 -2.40 38.61
CA GLU A 567 -16.28 -2.54 39.25
C GLU A 567 -16.31 -3.68 40.30
N GLY A 568 -15.44 -4.68 40.12
CA GLY A 568 -15.35 -5.84 41.00
C GLY A 568 -16.19 -7.05 40.55
N ASP A 569 -16.89 -6.94 39.43
CA ASP A 569 -17.73 -8.01 38.88
C ASP A 569 -17.10 -8.63 37.61
N TRP A 570 -17.35 -9.92 37.38
CA TRP A 570 -16.91 -10.69 36.20
C TRP A 570 -17.69 -12.01 36.09
N GLY A 571 -17.81 -12.54 34.87
CA GLY A 571 -18.30 -13.88 34.64
C GLY A 571 -17.24 -14.94 34.95
N GLU A 572 -17.65 -16.11 35.43
CA GLU A 572 -16.74 -17.21 35.77
C GLU A 572 -17.08 -18.48 34.98
N LEU A 573 -16.04 -19.09 34.40
CA LEU A 573 -16.12 -20.37 33.71
C LEU A 573 -15.08 -21.34 34.27
N VAL A 574 -15.54 -22.49 34.76
CA VAL A 574 -14.70 -23.54 35.34
C VAL A 574 -14.32 -24.55 34.27
N TYR A 575 -13.02 -24.77 34.04
CA TYR A 575 -12.55 -25.78 33.11
C TYR A 575 -12.47 -27.16 33.78
N GLU A 576 -13.40 -28.05 33.45
CA GLU A 576 -13.52 -29.36 34.08
C GLU A 576 -14.26 -30.39 33.22
N SER A 577 -14.21 -31.65 33.66
CA SER A 577 -15.00 -32.73 33.07
C SER A 577 -16.28 -32.92 33.89
N LYS A 578 -17.44 -32.71 33.27
CA LYS A 578 -18.75 -33.05 33.81
C LYS A 578 -19.46 -33.98 32.84
N ASN A 579 -20.07 -35.04 33.36
CA ASN A 579 -20.81 -36.03 32.56
C ASN A 579 -20.00 -36.60 31.38
N GLY A 580 -18.69 -36.78 31.55
CA GLY A 580 -17.79 -37.27 30.50
C GLY A 580 -17.44 -36.26 29.41
N PHE A 581 -17.82 -34.99 29.57
CA PHE A 581 -17.51 -33.89 28.65
C PHE A 581 -16.57 -32.88 29.33
N LEU A 582 -15.36 -32.77 28.80
CA LEU A 582 -14.32 -31.82 29.22
C LEU A 582 -14.51 -30.47 28.52
N GLY A 583 -14.64 -29.40 29.29
CA GLY A 583 -14.75 -28.05 28.74
C GLY A 583 -14.95 -26.98 29.80
N TYR A 584 -15.28 -25.76 29.36
CA TYR A 584 -15.67 -24.67 30.24
C TYR A 584 -17.15 -24.77 30.62
N TRP A 585 -17.44 -24.72 31.91
CA TRP A 585 -18.78 -24.77 32.50
C TRP A 585 -19.02 -23.51 33.31
N ASP A 586 -20.21 -22.93 33.24
CA ASP A 586 -20.59 -21.90 34.21
C ASP A 586 -21.03 -22.51 35.55
N SER A 587 -21.32 -21.65 36.53
CA SER A 587 -21.78 -22.02 37.86
C SER A 587 -23.11 -22.79 37.86
N GLU A 588 -23.92 -22.64 36.81
CA GLU A 588 -25.19 -23.34 36.63
C GLU A 588 -25.03 -24.70 35.92
N GLY A 589 -23.80 -25.05 35.51
CA GLY A 589 -23.53 -26.29 34.79
C GLY A 589 -23.90 -26.23 33.31
N ASN A 590 -23.96 -25.04 32.71
CA ASN A 590 -24.12 -24.91 31.27
C ASN A 590 -22.78 -25.05 30.55
N ASN A 591 -22.79 -25.87 29.50
CA ASN A 591 -21.77 -25.89 28.46
C ASN A 591 -22.50 -26.00 27.10
N PRO A 592 -22.28 -25.07 26.16
CA PRO A 592 -23.06 -25.02 24.93
C PRO A 592 -22.86 -26.23 24.02
N MET A 593 -21.62 -26.71 23.88
CA MET A 593 -21.32 -27.88 23.05
C MET A 593 -21.96 -29.14 23.64
N TYR A 594 -21.85 -29.33 24.97
CA TYR A 594 -22.50 -30.44 25.66
C TYR A 594 -24.03 -30.38 25.51
N LYS A 595 -24.64 -29.22 25.74
CA LYS A 595 -26.10 -29.03 25.63
C LYS A 595 -26.63 -29.41 24.24
N VAL A 596 -25.95 -28.97 23.17
CA VAL A 596 -26.31 -29.32 21.79
C VAL A 596 -26.11 -30.82 21.53
N LYS A 597 -25.01 -31.39 22.02
CA LYS A 597 -24.72 -32.83 21.87
C LYS A 597 -25.77 -33.70 22.56
N SER A 598 -26.10 -33.41 23.82
CA SER A 598 -27.13 -34.13 24.58
C SER A 598 -28.51 -34.00 23.95
N ALA A 599 -28.88 -32.83 23.42
CA ALA A 599 -30.13 -32.66 22.69
C ALA A 599 -30.20 -33.54 21.43
N ARG A 600 -29.10 -33.63 20.65
CA ARG A 600 -29.02 -34.49 19.45
C ARG A 600 -29.08 -35.98 19.80
N GLU A 601 -28.44 -36.40 20.88
CA GLU A 601 -28.50 -37.78 21.38
C GLU A 601 -29.91 -38.15 21.83
N GLY A 602 -30.59 -37.28 22.58
CA GLY A 602 -31.99 -37.48 23.00
C GLY A 602 -32.96 -37.57 21.82
N VAL A 603 -32.80 -36.74 20.79
CA VAL A 603 -33.61 -36.83 19.56
C VAL A 603 -33.35 -38.15 18.82
N ARG A 604 -32.09 -38.60 18.72
CA ARG A 604 -31.76 -39.90 18.10
C ARG A 604 -32.31 -41.09 18.87
N GLU A 605 -32.32 -41.01 20.20
CA GLU A 605 -32.91 -42.05 21.05
C GLU A 605 -34.44 -42.07 20.91
N THR A 606 -35.07 -40.91 20.83
CA THR A 606 -36.52 -40.78 20.54
C THR A 606 -36.87 -41.37 19.16
N LEU A 607 -36.10 -41.04 18.12
CA LEU A 607 -36.28 -41.58 16.77
C LEU A 607 -36.06 -43.10 16.69
N ARG A 608 -35.22 -43.67 17.57
CA ARG A 608 -35.02 -45.13 17.66
C ARG A 608 -36.18 -45.86 18.36
N LEU A 609 -36.95 -45.14 19.17
CA LEU A 609 -38.10 -45.67 19.90
C LEU A 609 -39.42 -45.53 19.10
N MET A 610 -39.42 -44.71 18.05
CA MET A 610 -40.53 -44.54 17.12
C MET A 610 -40.59 -45.69 16.11
N SER A 611 -41.80 -46.18 15.84
CA SER A 611 -42.04 -47.15 14.77
C SER A 611 -41.81 -46.51 13.38
N PRO A 612 -41.53 -47.29 12.33
CA PRO A 612 -41.30 -46.75 10.97
C PRO A 612 -42.43 -45.85 10.45
N ASP A 613 -43.66 -46.08 10.90
CA ASP A 613 -44.84 -45.28 10.53
C ASP A 613 -44.96 -43.97 11.33
N GLU A 614 -44.26 -43.84 12.46
CA GLU A 614 -44.21 -42.61 13.28
C GLU A 614 -43.04 -41.70 12.91
N VAL A 615 -42.04 -42.23 12.19
CA VAL A 615 -40.87 -41.48 11.69
C VAL A 615 -41.14 -40.82 10.33
N PHE A 616 -42.07 -41.38 9.55
CA PHE A 616 -42.53 -40.86 8.26
C PHE A 616 -43.66 -39.84 8.46
#